data_AF-A0A2E5H2D0-F1
#
_entry.id   AF-A0A2E5H2D0-F1
#
_cell.length_a   1.000
_cell.length_b   1.000
_cell.length_c   1.000
_cell.angle_alpha   90.00
_cell.angle_beta   90.00
_cell.angle_gamma   90.00
#
_symmetry.space_group_name_H-M   'P 1'
#
loop_
_entity.id
_entity.type
_entity.pdbx_description
1 polymer ?
#
loop_
_entity_poly.entity_id
_entity_poly.type
_entity_poly.pdbx_seq_one_letter_code
_entity_poly.pdbx_strand_id
1 'polypeptide(L)' 'VDDVIITAKLGQQLVPIPEGASYLGFIFAGGQTSEDVIAAVRQAHRHLHFAVDREIPML' A
#
# COMPACT_ATOMS: atom_id res chain seq x y z
N VAL A 1 -1.72 15.32 -3.43
CA VAL A 1 -1.85 13.87 -3.68
C VAL A 1 -2.60 13.76 -4.95
N ASP A 2 -1.99 13.14 -5.94
CA ASP A 2 -2.42 13.23 -7.33
C ASP A 2 -3.15 11.95 -7.72
N ASP A 3 -2.69 10.79 -7.23
CA ASP A 3 -3.35 9.51 -7.46
C ASP A 3 -3.03 8.46 -6.39
N VAL A 4 -3.90 7.47 -6.26
CA VAL A 4 -3.72 6.27 -5.43
C VAL A 4 -4.14 5.04 -6.24
N ILE A 5 -3.18 4.17 -6.54
CA ILE A 5 -3.40 2.95 -7.32
C ILE A 5 -3.28 1.75 -6.40
N ILE A 6 -4.35 0.96 -6.25
CA ILE A 6 -4.32 -0.31 -5.53
C ILE A 6 -4.12 -1.45 -6.53
N THR A 7 -2.99 -2.14 -6.42
CA THR A 7 -2.64 -3.28 -7.30
C THR A 7 -2.91 -4.64 -6.63
N ALA A 8 -3.02 -4.66 -5.30
CA ALA A 8 -3.43 -5.85 -4.56
C ALA A 8 -4.83 -6.32 -5.01
N LYS A 9 -4.95 -7.62 -5.27
CA LYS A 9 -6.24 -8.26 -5.59
C LYS A 9 -6.89 -8.77 -4.31
N LEU A 10 -8.23 -8.79 -4.29
CA LEU A 10 -8.97 -9.47 -3.21
C LEU A 10 -8.57 -10.95 -3.17
N GLY A 11 -8.31 -11.46 -1.96
CA GLY A 11 -7.84 -12.82 -1.73
C GLY A 11 -6.38 -13.08 -2.12
N GLN A 12 -5.63 -12.04 -2.53
CA GLN A 12 -4.19 -12.19 -2.79
C GLN A 12 -3.46 -12.52 -1.49
N GLN A 13 -2.67 -13.60 -1.53
CA GLN A 13 -1.78 -13.94 -0.41
C GLN A 13 -0.69 -12.87 -0.27
N LEU A 14 -0.55 -12.35 0.95
CA LEU A 14 0.49 -11.39 1.30
C LEU A 14 1.64 -12.14 1.98
N VAL A 15 2.77 -12.24 1.29
CA VAL A 15 3.99 -12.86 1.81
C VAL A 15 4.93 -11.77 2.34
N PRO A 16 5.45 -11.88 3.57
CA PRO A 16 6.48 -10.96 4.06
C PRO A 16 7.76 -11.02 3.21
N ILE A 17 8.51 -9.94 3.18
CA ILE A 17 9.88 -9.92 2.63
C ILE A 17 10.82 -10.79 3.49
N PRO A 18 11.83 -11.48 2.89
CA PRO A 18 12.29 -11.37 1.50
C PRO A 18 11.53 -12.20 0.45
N GLU A 19 10.73 -13.18 0.85
CA GLU A 19 10.03 -14.08 -0.09
C GLU A 19 8.88 -13.37 -0.83
N GLY A 20 8.30 -12.33 -0.22
CA GLY A 20 7.30 -11.47 -0.82
C GLY A 20 7.90 -10.44 -1.79
N ALA A 21 7.25 -10.25 -2.93
CA ALA A 21 7.63 -9.23 -3.93
C ALA A 21 6.53 -8.19 -4.21
N SER A 22 5.43 -8.21 -3.46
CA SER A 22 4.23 -7.43 -3.80
C SER A 22 4.03 -6.22 -2.90
N TYR A 23 4.03 -5.04 -3.52
CA TYR A 23 3.43 -3.85 -2.92
C TYR A 23 1.90 -3.93 -3.05
N LEU A 24 1.18 -3.39 -2.06
CA LEU A 24 -0.29 -3.31 -2.11
C LEU A 24 -0.78 -2.33 -3.18
N GLY A 25 0.08 -1.39 -3.57
CA GLY A 25 -0.23 -0.32 -4.49
C GLY A 25 0.80 0.80 -4.41
N PHE A 26 0.44 1.95 -4.99
CA PHE A 26 1.29 3.14 -5.10
C PHE A 26 0.48 4.39 -4.78
N ILE A 27 1.12 5.37 -4.14
CA ILE A 27 0.59 6.73 -3.96
C ILE A 27 1.49 7.67 -4.75
N PHE A 28 0.88 8.52 -5.58
CA PHE A 28 1.57 9.56 -6.35
C PHE A 28 1.23 10.93 -5.76
N ALA A 29 2.25 11.75 -5.53
CA ALA A 29 2.07 13.11 -5.03
C ALA A 29 3.18 14.04 -5.52
N GLY A 30 2.80 15.26 -5.89
CA GLY A 30 3.67 16.40 -6.11
C GLY A 30 3.65 17.41 -4.96
N GLY A 31 4.68 18.25 -4.93
CA GLY A 31 4.90 19.29 -3.93
C GLY A 31 6.04 20.22 -4.34
N GLN A 32 6.13 21.40 -3.71
CA GLN A 32 7.20 22.37 -4.03
C GLN A 32 8.55 21.93 -3.45
N THR A 33 8.53 21.22 -2.33
CA THR A 33 9.70 20.63 -1.68
C THR A 33 9.56 19.12 -1.51
N SER A 34 10.67 18.44 -1.25
CA SER A 34 10.68 17.02 -0.88
C SER A 34 9.84 16.75 0.38
N GLU A 35 9.88 17.66 1.33
CA GLU A 35 9.19 17.59 2.61
C GLU A 35 7.67 17.61 2.39
N ASP A 36 7.18 18.48 1.50
CA ASP A 36 5.77 18.55 1.13
C ASP A 36 5.28 17.23 0.51
N VAL A 37 6.06 16.66 -0.41
CA VAL A 37 5.73 15.40 -1.08
C VAL A 37 5.66 14.26 -0.07
N ILE A 38 6.66 14.14 0.81
CA ILE A 38 6.71 13.10 1.84
C ILE A 38 5.53 13.24 2.80
N ALA A 39 5.20 14.47 3.22
CA ALA A 39 4.07 14.74 4.10
C ALA A 39 2.74 14.34 3.43
N ALA A 40 2.55 14.69 2.15
CA ALA A 40 1.38 14.35 1.37
C ALA A 40 1.21 12.82 1.23
N VAL A 41 2.28 12.09 0.89
CA VAL A 41 2.25 10.62 0.78
C VAL A 41 1.92 9.99 2.13
N ARG A 42 2.56 10.42 3.22
CA ARG A 42 2.28 9.91 4.57
C ARG A 42 0.85 10.20 5.00
N GLN A 43 0.33 11.38 4.69
CA GLN A 43 -1.05 11.73 4.98
C GLN A 43 -2.02 10.85 4.20
N ALA A 44 -1.82 10.66 2.90
CA ALA A 44 -2.65 9.77 2.09
C ALA A 44 -2.65 8.34 2.64
N HIS A 45 -1.46 7.80 2.94
CA HIS A 45 -1.31 6.45 3.51
C HIS A 45 -2.10 6.25 4.81
N ARG A 46 -2.19 7.27 5.68
CA ARG A 46 -2.98 7.18 6.93
C ARG A 46 -4.49 7.01 6.72
N HIS A 47 -5.01 7.36 5.54
CA HIS A 47 -6.42 7.16 5.20
C HIS A 47 -6.69 5.79 4.58
N LEU A 48 -5.64 5.01 4.28
CA LEU A 48 -5.78 3.68 3.72
C LEU A 48 -5.98 2.65 4.83
N HIS A 49 -7.01 1.82 4.66
CA HIS A 49 -7.31 0.71 5.54
C HIS A 49 -7.33 -0.59 4.73
N PHE A 50 -6.47 -1.54 5.10
CA PHE A 50 -6.43 -2.87 4.50
C PHE A 50 -6.94 -3.89 5.52
N ALA A 51 -7.99 -4.64 5.14
CA ALA A 51 -8.38 -5.83 5.86
C ALA A 51 -7.51 -6.99 5.38
N VAL A 52 -6.71 -7.56 6.29
CA VAL A 52 -5.86 -8.71 6.01
C VAL A 52 -6.32 -9.85 6.90
N ASP A 53 -6.93 -10.85 6.28
CA ASP A 53 -7.34 -12.07 6.97
C ASP A 53 -6.15 -13.01 7.17
N ARG A 54 -6.26 -13.89 8.18
CA ARG A 54 -5.30 -14.98 8.34
C ARG A 54 -5.51 -16.00 7.23
N GLU A 55 -4.43 -16.57 6.73
CA GLU A 55 -4.50 -17.73 5.85
C GLU A 55 -5.23 -18.88 6.57
N ILE A 56 -6.24 -19.44 5.91
CA ILE A 56 -6.95 -20.62 6.39
C ILE A 56 -6.26 -21.83 5.74
N PRO A 57 -5.57 -22.70 6.50
CA PRO A 57 -4.94 -23.88 5.94
C PRO A 57 -6.00 -24.82 5.36
N MET A 58 -5.86 -25.21 4.10
CA MET A 58 -6.61 -26.35 3.58
C MET A 58 -5.96 -27.63 4.12
N LEU A 59 -6.67 -28.31 5.02
CA LEU A 59 -6.33 -29.64 5.54
C LEU A 59 -6.76 -30.74 4.56
#